data_AF-A0A2G7FMC8-F1
#
_entry.id   AF-A0A2G7FMC8-F1
#
_cell.length_a   1.000
_cell.length_b   1.000
_cell.length_c   1.000
_cell.angle_alpha   90.00
_cell.angle_beta   90.00
_cell.angle_gamma   90.00
#
_symmetry.space_group_name_H-M   'P 1'
#
loop_
_entity.id
_entity.type
_entity.pdbx_description
1 polymer ?
#
loop_
_entity_poly.entity_id
_entity_poly.type
_entity_poly.pdbx_seq_one_letter_code
_entity_poly.pdbx_strand_id
1 'polypeptide(L)'
;MKAPPLLLKARGYYGLALHGLRRLLGTRSQAVRDETFATMVILSIFEDIAGERNGLHSSHTKGFGLLMGMRGESQLSHAQGRDLFICAYAHTLIESIVLRTRPRHASTELIVGQLDGSEPVPRLMLTASKIGQLFAESSSHQGPLDTGTISQLTTWIETGNILALEMASWSQHLPDHWLPLVVYTATGGPLMTYQNASIAAIWTYYRAARISLQRHLLDLRQTLASLVGDNQACDIHRDAALEEIQEMTTDTCRSIPFSLGDIDALGQTIPASAEGRPPVRALYGYLMLWPLWYVLTFGMGTAAQMEQIRSALGRVGSVLGIKLALMLAQQGTMSQHATALTPNPYRFVPSTS
;
A
#
# COMPACT_ATOMS: atom_id res chain seq x y z
N MET A 1 -14.09 16.00 -12.74
CA MET A 1 -14.53 16.90 -11.64
C MET A 1 -15.67 17.77 -12.17
N LYS A 2 -16.90 17.57 -11.70
CA LYS A 2 -18.10 18.29 -12.18
C LYS A 2 -18.22 19.71 -11.59
N ALA A 3 -17.10 20.43 -11.44
CA ALA A 3 -17.08 21.83 -10.95
C ALA A 3 -15.72 22.50 -11.20
N PRO A 4 -15.37 22.88 -12.44
CA PRO A 4 -14.11 23.58 -12.76
C PRO A 4 -13.78 24.80 -11.88
N PRO A 5 -14.77 25.64 -11.47
CA PRO A 5 -14.50 26.78 -10.59
C PRO A 5 -13.98 26.39 -9.20
N LEU A 6 -14.44 25.25 -8.65
CA LEU A 6 -13.99 24.77 -7.34
C LEU A 6 -12.54 24.28 -7.40
N LEU A 7 -12.14 23.63 -8.49
CA LEU A 7 -10.76 23.21 -8.69
C LEU A 7 -9.80 24.40 -8.74
N LEU A 8 -10.18 25.46 -9.45
CA LEU A 8 -9.38 26.67 -9.55
C LEU A 8 -9.21 27.32 -8.18
N LYS A 9 -10.29 27.43 -7.40
CA LYS A 9 -10.24 27.95 -6.03
C LYS A 9 -9.37 27.08 -5.12
N ALA A 10 -9.50 25.75 -5.22
CA ALA A 10 -8.71 24.81 -4.43
C ALA A 10 -7.20 24.92 -4.74
N ARG A 11 -6.83 25.08 -6.02
CA ARG A 11 -5.45 25.36 -6.43
C ARG A 11 -4.93 26.70 -5.88
N GLY A 12 -5.78 27.72 -5.82
CA GLY A 12 -5.46 28.98 -5.16
C GLY A 12 -5.10 28.79 -3.68
N TYR A 13 -5.92 28.03 -2.93
CA TYR A 13 -5.61 27.70 -1.53
C TYR A 13 -4.39 26.79 -1.39
N TYR A 14 -4.18 25.84 -2.29
CA TYR A 14 -2.98 25.01 -2.32
C TYR A 14 -1.72 25.88 -2.43
N GLY A 15 -1.70 26.84 -3.35
CA GLY A 15 -0.59 27.79 -3.51
C GLY A 15 -0.36 28.61 -2.24
N LEU A 16 -1.42 29.19 -1.64
CA LEU A 16 -1.32 29.94 -0.38
C LEU A 16 -0.78 29.09 0.77
N ALA A 17 -1.25 27.84 0.89
CA ALA A 17 -0.77 26.90 1.89
C ALA A 17 0.70 26.53 1.68
N LEU A 18 1.15 26.35 0.43
CA LEU A 18 2.55 26.10 0.11
C LEU A 18 3.46 27.28 0.48
N HIS A 19 3.02 28.51 0.22
CA HIS A 19 3.73 29.71 0.66
C HIS A 19 3.80 29.80 2.20
N GLY A 20 2.70 29.51 2.89
CA GLY A 20 2.66 29.45 4.35
C GLY A 20 3.58 28.38 4.93
N LEU A 21 3.54 27.17 4.35
CA LEU A 21 4.41 26.05 4.73
C LEU A 21 5.89 26.43 4.56
N ARG A 22 6.28 27.01 3.42
CA ARG A 22 7.66 27.47 3.19
C ARG A 22 8.13 28.43 4.28
N ARG A 23 7.27 29.34 4.74
CA ARG A 23 7.60 30.27 5.84
C ARG A 23 7.77 29.53 7.17
N LEU A 24 6.89 28.59 7.50
CA LEU A 24 6.98 27.78 8.72
C LEU A 24 8.24 26.90 8.73
N LEU A 25 8.65 26.38 7.58
CA LEU A 25 9.88 25.60 7.44
C LEU A 25 11.17 26.44 7.59
N GLY A 26 11.07 27.77 7.63
CA GLY A 26 12.21 28.67 7.79
C GLY A 26 12.87 28.63 9.17
N THR A 27 12.22 28.05 10.19
CA THR A 27 12.80 27.88 11.54
C THR A 27 12.51 26.49 12.08
N ARG A 28 13.46 25.90 12.81
CA ARG A 28 13.32 24.54 13.35
C ARG A 28 12.11 24.42 14.29
N SER A 29 11.88 25.40 15.15
CA SER A 29 10.78 25.39 16.13
C SER A 29 9.40 25.37 15.48
N GLN A 30 9.23 26.03 14.34
CA GLN A 30 7.97 25.98 13.58
C GLN A 30 7.88 24.73 12.69
N ALA A 31 9.00 24.27 12.13
CA ALA A 31 9.05 23.12 11.23
C ALA A 31 8.58 21.82 11.90
N VAL A 32 8.91 21.61 13.18
CA VAL A 32 8.61 20.36 13.91
C VAL A 32 7.21 20.30 14.51
N ARG A 33 6.42 21.36 14.34
CA ARG A 33 5.04 21.41 14.86
C ARG A 33 4.11 20.46 14.14
N ASP A 34 3.14 19.92 14.88
CA ASP A 34 2.09 19.05 14.36
C ASP A 34 1.29 19.71 13.24
N GLU A 35 0.98 21.01 13.34
CA GLU A 35 0.20 21.71 12.32
C GLU A 35 0.98 21.89 11.01
N THR A 36 2.29 22.13 11.12
CA THR A 36 3.18 22.20 9.95
C THR A 36 3.23 20.85 9.25
N PHE A 37 3.36 19.76 10.02
CA PHE A 37 3.42 18.42 9.46
C PHE A 37 2.07 17.97 8.88
N ALA A 38 0.96 18.27 9.56
CA ALA A 38 -0.39 18.01 9.06
C ALA A 38 -0.68 18.78 7.76
N THR A 39 -0.19 20.03 7.65
CA THR A 39 -0.27 20.80 6.40
C THR A 39 0.40 20.05 5.26
N MET A 40 1.57 19.47 5.50
CA MET A 40 2.28 18.66 4.50
C MET A 40 1.50 17.40 4.09
N VAL A 41 0.89 16.69 5.05
CA VAL A 41 -0.02 15.55 4.76
C VAL A 41 -1.16 15.97 3.85
N ILE A 42 -1.84 17.08 4.17
CA ILE A 42 -2.98 17.57 3.39
C ILE A 42 -2.55 17.99 1.98
N LEU A 43 -1.41 18.66 1.82
CA LEU A 43 -0.89 19.02 0.50
C LEU A 43 -0.57 17.77 -0.34
N SER A 44 -0.01 16.73 0.26
CA SER A 44 0.22 15.46 -0.45
C SER A 44 -1.08 14.79 -0.87
N ILE A 45 -2.10 14.78 -0.01
CA ILE A 45 -3.43 14.23 -0.36
C ILE A 45 -4.06 15.06 -1.49
N PHE A 46 -3.87 16.38 -1.49
CA PHE A 46 -4.35 17.24 -2.57
C PHE A 46 -3.72 16.87 -3.91
N GLU A 47 -2.42 16.60 -3.98
CA GLU A 47 -1.77 16.14 -5.22
C GLU A 47 -2.44 14.87 -5.78
N ASP A 48 -2.76 13.93 -4.90
CA ASP A 48 -3.40 12.66 -5.25
C ASP A 48 -4.85 12.85 -5.73
N ILE A 49 -5.61 13.72 -5.05
CA ILE A 49 -6.97 14.09 -5.45
C ILE A 49 -6.95 14.83 -6.80
N ALA A 50 -6.05 15.79 -6.96
CA ALA A 50 -5.92 16.62 -8.15
C ALA A 50 -5.32 15.86 -9.35
N GLY A 51 -4.72 14.68 -9.10
CA GLY A 51 -4.05 13.86 -10.11
C GLY A 51 -2.78 14.51 -10.64
N GLU A 52 -2.07 15.24 -9.77
CA GLU A 52 -0.91 16.07 -10.11
C GLU A 52 0.43 15.38 -9.76
N ARG A 53 0.39 14.09 -9.38
CA ARG A 53 1.59 13.27 -9.18
C ARG A 53 2.34 13.04 -10.50
N ASN A 54 3.66 12.90 -10.39
CA ASN A 54 4.51 12.43 -11.48
C ASN A 54 4.59 10.89 -11.47
N GLY A 55 3.61 10.25 -12.09
CA GLY A 55 3.45 8.79 -12.01
C GLY A 55 3.19 8.35 -10.58
N LEU A 56 3.96 7.37 -10.08
CA LEU A 56 3.81 6.82 -8.73
C LEU A 56 4.53 7.66 -7.65
N HIS A 57 5.39 8.59 -8.04
CA HIS A 57 6.15 9.44 -7.11
C HIS A 57 5.35 10.64 -6.59
N SER A 58 5.44 10.91 -5.29
CA SER A 58 4.96 12.18 -4.71
C SER A 58 6.08 13.21 -4.69
N SER A 59 5.73 14.48 -4.90
CA SER A 59 6.69 15.58 -4.70
C SER A 59 7.06 15.76 -3.22
N HIS A 60 6.19 15.31 -2.31
CA HIS A 60 6.30 15.50 -0.86
C HIS A 60 7.10 14.41 -0.14
N THR A 61 7.35 13.26 -0.75
CA THR A 61 8.00 12.10 -0.08
C THR A 61 9.34 12.43 0.58
N LYS A 62 10.18 13.26 -0.06
CA LYS A 62 11.46 13.70 0.53
C LYS A 62 11.26 14.57 1.77
N GLY A 63 10.31 15.50 1.73
CA GLY A 63 10.06 16.38 2.87
C GLY A 63 9.41 15.63 4.04
N PHE A 64 8.59 14.61 3.78
CA PHE A 64 8.06 13.74 4.83
C PHE A 64 9.18 13.06 5.60
N GLY A 65 10.11 12.42 4.89
CA GLY A 65 11.24 11.75 5.52
C GLY A 65 12.10 12.69 6.37
N LEU A 66 12.39 13.89 5.87
CA LEU A 66 13.12 14.91 6.61
C LEU A 66 12.36 15.39 7.86
N LEU A 67 11.08 15.76 7.73
CA LEU A 67 10.30 16.28 8.85
C LEU A 67 10.01 15.21 9.90
N MET A 68 9.72 13.97 9.51
CA MET A 68 9.58 12.84 10.44
C MET A 68 10.86 12.68 11.27
N GLY A 69 12.02 12.69 10.63
CA GLY A 69 13.31 12.63 11.31
C GLY A 69 13.56 13.83 12.23
N MET A 70 13.26 15.05 11.77
CA MET A 70 13.45 16.28 12.55
C MET A 70 12.56 16.36 13.80
N ARG A 71 11.34 15.83 13.73
CA ARG A 71 10.39 15.75 14.86
C ARG A 71 10.84 14.73 15.93
N GLY A 72 11.64 13.74 15.54
CA GLY A 72 12.26 12.78 16.44
C GLY A 72 11.24 11.86 17.16
N GLU A 73 11.74 11.07 18.11
CA GLU A 73 10.93 10.08 18.83
C GLU A 73 9.86 10.71 19.73
N SER A 74 10.06 11.96 20.19
CA SER A 74 9.11 12.66 21.05
C SER A 74 7.71 12.79 20.42
N GLN A 75 7.60 12.76 19.09
CA GLN A 75 6.29 12.78 18.41
C GLN A 75 5.43 11.55 18.72
N LEU A 76 6.02 10.43 19.16
CA LEU A 76 5.29 9.21 19.51
C LEU A 76 4.69 9.24 20.92
N SER A 77 5.13 10.18 21.76
CA SER A 77 4.74 10.28 23.18
C SER A 77 3.29 10.68 23.43
N HIS A 78 2.62 11.24 22.42
CA HIS A 78 1.21 11.63 22.50
C HIS A 78 0.44 11.13 21.28
N ALA A 79 -0.86 10.90 21.46
CA ALA A 79 -1.72 10.24 20.46
C ALA A 79 -1.71 10.96 19.10
N GLN A 80 -1.91 12.28 19.09
CA GLN A 80 -1.95 13.06 17.85
C GLN A 80 -0.65 12.99 17.04
N GLY A 81 0.51 13.08 17.71
CA GLY A 81 1.81 13.05 17.06
C GLY A 81 2.09 11.67 16.48
N ARG A 82 1.72 10.61 17.23
CA ARG A 82 1.81 9.22 16.80
C ARG A 82 0.91 8.96 15.58
N ASP A 83 -0.36 9.35 15.62
CA ASP A 83 -1.29 9.13 14.51
C ASP A 83 -0.84 9.86 13.24
N LEU A 84 -0.33 11.09 13.38
CA LEU A 84 0.27 11.84 12.28
C LEU A 84 1.50 11.14 11.71
N PHE A 85 2.40 10.64 12.58
CA PHE A 85 3.57 9.88 12.15
C PHE A 85 3.16 8.62 11.38
N ILE A 86 2.24 7.82 11.92
CA ILE A 86 1.73 6.60 11.30
C ILE A 86 1.14 6.90 9.92
N CYS A 87 0.30 7.93 9.82
CA CYS A 87 -0.33 8.34 8.56
C CYS A 87 0.72 8.73 7.50
N ALA A 88 1.67 9.59 7.86
CA ALA A 88 2.70 10.06 6.93
C ALA A 88 3.69 8.94 6.57
N TYR A 89 4.07 8.11 7.55
CA TYR A 89 4.98 7.01 7.33
C TYR A 89 4.36 5.97 6.38
N ALA A 90 3.08 5.60 6.58
CA ALA A 90 2.36 4.73 5.66
C ALA A 90 2.39 5.24 4.22
N HIS A 91 2.20 6.55 4.02
CA HIS A 91 2.28 7.19 2.70
C HIS A 91 3.66 7.02 2.05
N THR A 92 4.74 7.20 2.83
CA THR A 92 6.12 7.00 2.32
C THR A 92 6.49 5.53 2.14
N LEU A 93 5.99 4.65 3.01
CA LEU A 93 6.27 3.22 2.98
C LEU A 93 5.69 2.60 1.72
N ILE A 94 4.44 2.92 1.39
CA ILE A 94 3.80 2.50 0.13
C ILE A 94 4.69 2.88 -1.06
N GLU A 95 5.09 4.14 -1.17
CA GLU A 95 5.94 4.58 -2.27
C GLU A 95 7.28 3.80 -2.31
N SER A 96 7.92 3.56 -1.16
CA SER A 96 9.16 2.79 -1.09
C SER A 96 9.01 1.33 -1.56
N ILE A 97 7.92 0.65 -1.16
CA ILE A 97 7.61 -0.72 -1.56
C ILE A 97 7.29 -0.79 -3.05
N VAL A 98 6.43 0.11 -3.56
CA VAL A 98 6.08 0.18 -4.99
C VAL A 98 7.32 0.36 -5.85
N LEU A 99 8.17 1.31 -5.47
CA LEU A 99 9.33 1.69 -6.28
C LEU A 99 10.56 0.83 -5.99
N ARG A 100 10.46 -0.10 -5.02
CA ARG A 100 11.58 -0.92 -4.53
C ARG A 100 12.80 -0.07 -4.16
N THR A 101 12.55 1.07 -3.52
CA THR A 101 13.59 2.04 -3.15
C THR A 101 13.82 2.04 -1.66
N ARG A 102 15.08 2.16 -1.22
CA ARG A 102 15.37 2.29 0.21
C ARG A 102 14.77 3.58 0.76
N PRO A 103 14.16 3.55 1.95
CA PRO A 103 13.82 4.76 2.67
C PRO A 103 15.06 5.65 2.79
N ARG A 104 14.97 6.90 2.32
CA ARG A 104 16.14 7.78 2.18
C ARG A 104 16.69 8.31 3.52
N HIS A 105 15.98 8.05 4.63
CA HIS A 105 16.25 8.67 5.92
C HIS A 105 16.30 7.62 7.04
N ALA A 106 17.52 7.17 7.37
CA ALA A 106 17.76 6.17 8.42
C ALA A 106 17.18 6.58 9.79
N SER A 107 17.11 7.89 10.09
CA SER A 107 16.48 8.41 11.31
C SER A 107 15.00 8.04 11.42
N THR A 108 14.29 7.95 10.29
CA THR A 108 12.87 7.60 10.30
C THR A 108 12.68 6.14 10.63
N GLU A 109 13.55 5.25 10.14
CA GLU A 109 13.48 3.82 10.42
C GLU A 109 13.71 3.52 11.90
N LEU A 110 14.62 4.26 12.55
CA LEU A 110 14.84 4.17 14.00
C LEU A 110 13.57 4.56 14.78
N ILE A 111 12.88 5.62 14.37
CA ILE A 111 11.62 6.07 15.00
C ILE A 111 10.51 5.03 14.80
N VAL A 112 10.41 4.43 13.61
CA VAL A 112 9.45 3.34 13.34
C VAL A 112 9.66 2.19 14.32
N GLY A 113 10.91 1.82 14.60
CA GLY A 113 11.26 0.77 15.55
C GLY A 113 10.81 1.03 17.00
N GLN A 114 10.44 2.27 17.35
CA GLN A 114 9.92 2.63 18.67
C GLN A 114 8.39 2.51 18.78
N LEU A 115 7.69 2.14 17.70
CA LEU A 115 6.26 1.94 17.73
C LEU A 115 5.89 0.72 18.60
N ASP A 116 4.79 0.82 19.35
CA ASP A 116 4.30 -0.25 20.21
C ASP A 116 3.74 -1.42 19.37
N GLY A 117 4.55 -2.46 19.19
CA GLY A 117 4.18 -3.66 18.43
C GLY A 117 3.08 -4.53 19.06
N SER A 118 2.54 -4.16 20.24
CA SER A 118 1.36 -4.83 20.80
C SER A 118 0.05 -4.37 20.13
N GLU A 119 0.05 -3.17 19.54
CA GLU A 119 -1.11 -2.59 18.88
C GLU A 119 -1.22 -3.05 17.40
N PRO A 120 -2.44 -3.33 16.88
CA PRO A 120 -2.62 -3.89 15.53
C PRO A 120 -1.95 -3.10 14.40
N VAL A 121 -2.10 -1.77 14.38
CA VAL A 121 -1.61 -0.92 13.29
C VAL A 121 -0.08 -0.73 13.35
N PRO A 122 0.50 -0.30 14.49
CA PRO A 122 1.94 -0.36 14.72
C PRO A 122 2.61 -1.68 14.34
N ARG A 123 2.07 -2.82 14.79
CA ARG A 123 2.64 -4.14 14.50
C ARG A 123 2.71 -4.42 13.00
N LEU A 124 1.61 -4.17 12.29
CA LEU A 124 1.57 -4.35 10.83
C LEU A 124 2.59 -3.47 10.11
N MET A 125 2.74 -2.22 10.55
CA MET A 125 3.64 -1.25 9.95
C MET A 125 5.12 -1.55 10.20
N LEU A 126 5.45 -2.07 11.39
CA LEU A 126 6.79 -2.57 11.70
C LEU A 126 7.19 -3.69 10.73
N THR A 127 6.34 -4.70 10.57
CA THR A 127 6.63 -5.81 9.64
C THR A 127 6.64 -5.34 8.18
N ALA A 128 5.70 -4.48 7.77
CA ALA A 128 5.67 -3.91 6.42
C ALA A 128 6.90 -3.05 6.11
N SER A 129 7.45 -2.34 7.10
CA SER A 129 8.73 -1.62 6.97
C SER A 129 9.88 -2.57 6.64
N LYS A 130 9.99 -3.69 7.38
CA LYS A 130 11.01 -4.72 7.10
C LYS A 130 10.84 -5.34 5.70
N ILE A 131 9.60 -5.54 5.25
CA ILE A 131 9.31 -5.99 3.87
C ILE A 131 9.83 -4.98 2.85
N GLY A 132 9.59 -3.67 3.06
CA GLY A 132 10.12 -2.61 2.20
C GLY A 132 11.65 -2.59 2.14
N GLN A 133 12.32 -2.82 3.26
CA GLN A 133 13.78 -2.95 3.32
C GLN A 133 14.28 -4.14 2.52
N LEU A 134 13.70 -5.33 2.72
CA LEU A 134 14.03 -6.53 1.96
C LEU A 134 13.90 -6.31 0.45
N PHE A 135 12.81 -5.65 0.02
CA PHE A 135 12.57 -5.36 -1.40
C PHE A 135 13.64 -4.42 -1.97
N ALA A 136 13.98 -3.38 -1.23
CA ALA A 136 14.97 -2.41 -1.66
C ALA A 136 16.39 -2.98 -1.68
N GLU A 137 16.73 -3.83 -0.72
CA GLU A 137 18.04 -4.50 -0.65
C GLU A 137 18.25 -5.45 -1.82
N SER A 138 17.31 -6.37 -2.02
CA SER A 138 17.36 -7.35 -3.11
C SER A 138 17.33 -6.70 -4.49
N SER A 139 16.55 -5.63 -4.68
CA SER A 139 16.46 -4.92 -5.96
C SER A 139 17.70 -4.05 -6.25
N SER A 140 18.43 -3.65 -5.23
CA SER A 140 19.66 -2.85 -5.38
C SER A 140 20.89 -3.68 -5.75
N HIS A 141 20.79 -5.01 -5.70
CA HIS A 141 21.90 -5.89 -6.00
C HIS A 141 22.13 -5.96 -7.53
N GLN A 142 23.31 -5.51 -7.96
CA GLN A 142 23.79 -5.57 -9.35
C GLN A 142 25.03 -6.46 -9.49
N GLY A 143 25.25 -7.37 -8.54
CA GLY A 143 26.45 -8.23 -8.53
C GLY A 143 26.47 -9.26 -9.67
N PRO A 144 27.66 -9.68 -10.13
CA PRO A 144 27.80 -10.80 -11.06
C PRO A 144 27.20 -12.07 -10.43
N LEU A 145 26.63 -12.95 -11.26
CA LEU A 145 26.05 -14.23 -10.83
C LEU A 145 27.17 -15.19 -10.39
N ASP A 146 27.48 -15.20 -9.09
CA ASP A 146 28.50 -16.07 -8.48
C ASP A 146 27.99 -16.80 -7.23
N THR A 147 28.87 -17.56 -6.56
CA THR A 147 28.54 -18.27 -5.32
C THR A 147 28.11 -17.33 -4.19
N GLY A 148 28.58 -16.08 -4.19
CA GLY A 148 28.15 -15.03 -3.27
C GLY A 148 26.71 -14.59 -3.53
N THR A 149 26.27 -14.53 -4.79
CA THR A 149 24.87 -14.27 -5.16
C THR A 149 23.94 -15.35 -4.62
N ILE A 150 24.32 -16.63 -4.74
CA ILE A 150 23.52 -17.76 -4.22
C ILE A 150 23.31 -17.61 -2.71
N SER A 151 24.38 -17.35 -1.95
CA SER A 151 24.28 -17.15 -0.50
C SER A 151 23.37 -15.97 -0.14
N GLN A 152 23.46 -14.85 -0.86
CA GLN A 152 22.63 -13.67 -0.60
C GLN A 152 21.15 -13.92 -0.93
N LEU A 153 20.86 -14.58 -2.06
CA LEU A 153 19.49 -14.97 -2.43
C LEU A 153 18.87 -15.88 -1.36
N THR A 154 19.62 -16.86 -0.87
CA THR A 154 19.17 -17.74 0.22
C THR A 154 18.85 -16.93 1.48
N THR A 155 19.73 -16.01 1.88
CA THR A 155 19.48 -15.14 3.04
C THR A 155 18.23 -14.26 2.87
N TRP A 156 17.99 -13.70 1.68
CA TRP A 156 16.77 -12.92 1.42
C TRP A 156 15.51 -13.78 1.42
N ILE A 157 15.57 -15.01 0.89
CA ILE A 157 14.46 -15.96 0.93
C ILE A 157 14.14 -16.34 2.38
N GLU A 158 15.15 -16.66 3.19
CA GLU A 158 15.00 -16.96 4.61
C GLU A 158 14.40 -15.79 5.38
N THR A 159 14.92 -14.58 5.17
CA THR A 159 14.40 -13.35 5.75
C THR A 159 12.94 -13.13 5.36
N GLY A 160 12.61 -13.29 4.07
CA GLY A 160 11.24 -13.15 3.59
C GLY A 160 10.29 -14.21 4.15
N ASN A 161 10.75 -15.44 4.39
CA ASN A 161 9.94 -16.48 5.05
C ASN A 161 9.64 -16.11 6.51
N ILE A 162 10.60 -15.57 7.24
CA ILE A 162 10.39 -15.07 8.61
C ILE A 162 9.34 -13.95 8.59
N LEU A 163 9.46 -13.00 7.66
CA LEU A 163 8.48 -11.91 7.50
C LEU A 163 7.09 -12.42 7.10
N ALA A 164 6.99 -13.48 6.29
CA ALA A 164 5.73 -14.08 5.92
C ALA A 164 5.03 -14.72 7.14
N LEU A 165 5.81 -15.38 8.01
CA LEU A 165 5.32 -15.91 9.29
C LEU A 165 4.90 -14.77 10.25
N GLU A 166 5.69 -13.70 10.36
CA GLU A 166 5.33 -12.52 11.16
C GLU A 166 3.99 -11.93 10.68
N MET A 167 3.82 -11.77 9.36
CA MET A 167 2.57 -11.29 8.77
C MET A 167 1.41 -12.25 9.07
N ALA A 168 1.56 -13.56 8.84
CA ALA A 168 0.50 -14.53 9.15
C ALA A 168 0.10 -14.51 10.64
N SER A 169 1.08 -14.31 11.53
CA SER A 169 0.83 -14.20 12.97
C SER A 169 0.02 -12.96 13.35
N TRP A 170 0.08 -11.88 12.56
CA TRP A 170 -0.64 -10.64 12.84
C TRP A 170 -2.14 -10.89 12.98
N SER A 171 -2.73 -11.61 12.03
CA SER A 171 -4.17 -11.93 12.04
C SER A 171 -4.62 -12.80 13.21
N GLN A 172 -3.71 -13.54 13.85
CA GLN A 172 -4.02 -14.45 14.95
C GLN A 172 -4.09 -13.76 16.32
N HIS A 173 -3.52 -12.55 16.44
CA HIS A 173 -3.42 -11.82 17.70
C HIS A 173 -4.36 -10.60 17.75
N LEU A 174 -5.30 -10.52 16.81
CA LEU A 174 -6.25 -9.42 16.75
C LEU A 174 -7.41 -9.66 17.73
N PRO A 175 -7.91 -8.62 18.41
CA PRO A 175 -9.16 -8.70 19.16
C PRO A 175 -10.34 -9.06 18.24
N ASP A 176 -11.39 -9.70 18.78
CA ASP A 176 -12.55 -10.15 17.99
C ASP A 176 -13.18 -9.06 17.12
N HIS A 177 -13.27 -7.82 17.63
CA HIS A 177 -13.86 -6.70 16.90
C HIS A 177 -13.04 -6.23 15.68
N TRP A 178 -11.79 -6.69 15.56
CA TRP A 178 -10.93 -6.47 14.39
C TRP A 178 -11.10 -7.55 13.32
N LEU A 179 -11.67 -8.71 13.66
CA LEU A 179 -11.75 -9.83 12.73
C LEU A 179 -12.81 -9.57 11.64
N PRO A 180 -12.57 -10.04 10.40
CA PRO A 180 -13.57 -9.96 9.35
C PRO A 180 -14.77 -10.84 9.70
N LEU A 181 -15.97 -10.35 9.36
CA LEU A 181 -17.21 -11.11 9.44
C LEU A 181 -17.60 -11.55 8.03
N VAL A 182 -17.88 -12.85 7.87
CA VAL A 182 -18.39 -13.38 6.60
C VAL A 182 -19.91 -13.32 6.62
N VAL A 183 -20.48 -12.59 5.65
CA VAL A 183 -21.93 -12.46 5.46
C VAL A 183 -22.33 -13.04 4.11
N TYR A 184 -23.50 -13.65 4.07
CA TYR A 184 -24.06 -14.23 2.84
C TYR A 184 -25.20 -13.35 2.33
N THR A 185 -25.14 -12.98 1.06
CA THR A 185 -26.19 -12.17 0.45
C THR A 185 -27.24 -13.07 -0.18
N ALA A 186 -28.49 -12.59 -0.24
CA ALA A 186 -29.62 -13.38 -0.77
C ALA A 186 -29.45 -13.81 -2.25
N THR A 187 -28.58 -13.13 -3.00
CA THR A 187 -28.35 -13.34 -4.44
C THR A 187 -26.89 -13.66 -4.78
N GLY A 188 -25.99 -13.79 -3.80
CA GLY A 188 -24.55 -13.79 -4.04
C GLY A 188 -23.72 -14.58 -3.04
N GLY A 189 -22.48 -14.89 -3.46
CA GLY A 189 -21.49 -15.60 -2.65
C GLY A 189 -21.06 -14.84 -1.37
N PRO A 190 -20.15 -15.42 -0.57
CA PRO A 190 -19.74 -14.83 0.70
C PRO A 190 -19.07 -13.48 0.51
N LEU A 191 -19.47 -12.47 1.29
CA LEU A 191 -18.84 -11.16 1.40
C LEU A 191 -18.15 -11.01 2.75
N MET A 192 -17.22 -10.06 2.84
CA MET A 192 -16.50 -9.74 4.08
C MET A 192 -16.84 -8.34 4.57
N THR A 193 -17.36 -8.25 5.79
CA THR A 193 -17.66 -7.00 6.50
C THR A 193 -16.75 -6.85 7.72
N TYR A 194 -16.71 -5.65 8.28
CA TYR A 194 -15.88 -5.29 9.43
C TYR A 194 -16.66 -4.38 10.36
N GLN A 195 -16.15 -4.16 11.57
CA GLN A 195 -16.78 -3.22 12.51
C GLN A 195 -16.86 -1.79 11.94
N ASN A 196 -15.85 -1.38 11.16
CA ASN A 196 -15.84 -0.08 10.49
C ASN A 196 -14.93 -0.08 9.25
N ALA A 197 -15.06 0.95 8.41
CA ALA A 197 -14.32 1.09 7.17
C ALA A 197 -12.80 1.26 7.35
N SER A 198 -12.34 1.80 8.49
CA SER A 198 -10.91 1.93 8.78
C SER A 198 -10.26 0.55 8.95
N ILE A 199 -10.91 -0.35 9.70
CA ILE A 199 -10.45 -1.73 9.89
C ILE A 199 -10.43 -2.48 8.55
N ALA A 200 -11.47 -2.29 7.72
CA ALA A 200 -11.51 -2.86 6.38
C ALA A 200 -10.29 -2.45 5.54
N ALA A 201 -9.96 -1.15 5.54
CA ALA A 201 -8.80 -0.63 4.82
C ALA A 201 -7.48 -1.22 5.34
N ILE A 202 -7.32 -1.35 6.66
CA ILE A 202 -6.11 -1.95 7.27
C ILE A 202 -5.97 -3.43 6.87
N TRP A 203 -7.07 -4.18 6.86
CA TRP A 203 -7.07 -5.55 6.35
C TRP A 203 -6.73 -5.62 4.86
N THR A 204 -7.17 -4.67 4.04
CA THR A 204 -6.77 -4.60 2.63
C THR A 204 -5.27 -4.32 2.49
N TYR A 205 -4.70 -3.43 3.32
CA TYR A 205 -3.24 -3.23 3.37
C TYR A 205 -2.48 -4.49 3.77
N TYR A 206 -2.96 -5.19 4.79
CA TYR A 206 -2.40 -6.48 5.21
C TYR A 206 -2.35 -7.48 4.05
N ARG A 207 -3.47 -7.67 3.34
CA ARG A 207 -3.55 -8.56 2.18
C ARG A 207 -2.61 -8.12 1.05
N ALA A 208 -2.57 -6.83 0.74
CA ALA A 208 -1.70 -6.27 -0.28
C ALA A 208 -0.21 -6.49 0.04
N ALA A 209 0.19 -6.31 1.30
CA ALA A 209 1.56 -6.55 1.75
C ALA A 209 1.93 -8.04 1.65
N ARG A 210 1.05 -8.96 2.07
CA ARG A 210 1.27 -10.41 1.91
C ARG A 210 1.41 -10.83 0.46
N ILE A 211 0.49 -10.39 -0.42
CA ILE A 211 0.57 -10.65 -1.86
C ILE A 211 1.91 -10.17 -2.42
N SER A 212 2.31 -8.96 -2.07
CA SER A 212 3.57 -8.38 -2.55
C SER A 212 4.78 -9.18 -2.09
N LEU A 213 4.80 -9.59 -0.81
CA LEU A 213 5.88 -10.40 -0.24
C LEU A 213 5.97 -11.78 -0.92
N GLN A 214 4.84 -12.46 -1.09
CA GLN A 214 4.81 -13.76 -1.76
C GLN A 214 5.27 -13.66 -3.22
N ARG A 215 4.83 -12.63 -3.96
CA ARG A 215 5.34 -12.38 -5.32
C ARG A 215 6.85 -12.15 -5.35
N HIS A 216 7.36 -11.35 -4.43
CA HIS A 216 8.79 -11.09 -4.38
C HIS A 216 9.60 -12.35 -4.03
N LEU A 217 9.10 -13.15 -3.09
CA LEU A 217 9.70 -14.43 -2.72
C LEU A 217 9.69 -15.45 -3.88
N LEU A 218 8.63 -15.47 -4.69
CA LEU A 218 8.56 -16.26 -5.92
C LEU A 218 9.66 -15.84 -6.91
N ASP A 219 9.83 -14.53 -7.12
CA ASP A 219 10.89 -14.01 -8.01
C ASP A 219 12.27 -14.44 -7.52
N LEU A 220 12.57 -14.28 -6.22
CA LEU A 220 13.85 -14.68 -5.63
C LEU A 220 14.11 -16.18 -5.77
N ARG A 221 13.11 -17.02 -5.50
CA ARG A 221 13.21 -18.49 -5.65
C ARG A 221 13.43 -18.88 -7.10
N GLN A 222 12.74 -18.24 -8.04
CA GLN A 222 12.92 -18.50 -9.46
C GLN A 222 14.34 -18.14 -9.93
N THR A 223 14.89 -17.02 -9.45
CA THR A 223 16.28 -16.64 -9.70
C THR A 223 17.24 -17.68 -9.11
N LEU A 224 17.04 -18.11 -7.86
CA LEU A 224 17.87 -19.13 -7.22
C LEU A 224 17.83 -20.48 -7.97
N ALA A 225 16.63 -20.96 -8.33
CA ALA A 225 16.45 -22.20 -9.09
C ALA A 225 17.17 -22.15 -10.45
N SER A 226 17.12 -21.00 -11.13
CA SER A 226 17.84 -20.81 -12.40
C SER A 226 19.37 -20.90 -12.28
N LEU A 227 19.92 -20.58 -11.10
CA LEU A 227 21.37 -20.64 -10.83
C LEU A 227 21.82 -22.02 -10.38
N VAL A 228 21.00 -22.73 -9.61
CA VAL A 228 21.34 -24.03 -8.99
C VAL A 228 20.92 -25.21 -9.88
N GLY A 229 19.96 -25.02 -10.79
CA GLY A 229 19.42 -26.09 -11.63
C GLY A 229 18.46 -27.03 -10.91
N ASP A 230 17.96 -26.65 -9.74
CA ASP A 230 16.98 -27.41 -8.94
C ASP A 230 15.59 -26.77 -9.02
N ASN A 231 14.73 -27.33 -9.87
CA ASN A 231 13.38 -26.82 -10.09
C ASN A 231 12.32 -27.48 -9.19
N GLN A 232 12.59 -28.66 -8.61
CA GLN A 232 11.54 -29.46 -7.97
C GLN A 232 11.11 -28.90 -6.61
N ALA A 233 12.05 -28.46 -5.78
CA ALA A 233 11.73 -27.78 -4.52
C ALA A 233 11.08 -26.40 -4.76
N CYS A 234 11.44 -25.74 -5.87
CA CYS A 234 10.85 -24.47 -6.27
C CYS A 234 9.35 -24.61 -6.59
N ASP A 235 8.94 -25.70 -7.24
CA ASP A 235 7.55 -25.93 -7.66
C ASP A 235 6.57 -26.05 -6.47
N ILE A 236 6.93 -26.77 -5.40
CA ILE A 236 6.08 -26.93 -4.21
C ILE A 236 5.85 -25.57 -3.52
N HIS A 237 6.92 -24.80 -3.31
CA HIS A 237 6.83 -23.46 -2.73
C HIS A 237 6.05 -22.50 -3.64
N ARG A 238 6.13 -22.71 -4.95
CA ARG A 238 5.41 -21.91 -5.93
C ARG A 238 3.91 -22.10 -5.79
N ASP A 239 3.43 -23.34 -5.77
CA ASP A 239 2.00 -23.61 -5.75
C ASP A 239 1.34 -23.10 -4.46
N ALA A 240 1.97 -23.31 -3.30
CA ALA A 240 1.48 -22.77 -2.02
C ALA A 240 1.42 -21.23 -2.01
N ALA A 241 2.44 -20.54 -2.53
CA ALA A 241 2.45 -19.09 -2.61
C ALA A 241 1.39 -18.56 -3.57
N LEU A 242 1.14 -19.25 -4.69
CA LEU A 242 0.09 -18.88 -5.64
C LEU A 242 -1.32 -19.05 -5.04
N GLU A 243 -1.56 -20.12 -4.29
CA GLU A 243 -2.81 -20.34 -3.56
C GLU A 243 -3.06 -19.22 -2.54
N GLU A 244 -2.05 -18.84 -1.74
CA GLU A 244 -2.15 -17.73 -0.79
C GLU A 244 -2.47 -16.40 -1.51
N ILE A 245 -1.80 -16.11 -2.64
CA ILE A 245 -2.08 -14.89 -3.43
C ILE A 245 -3.53 -14.90 -3.95
N GLN A 246 -4.04 -16.04 -4.41
CA GLN A 246 -5.41 -16.18 -4.89
C GLN A 246 -6.45 -16.00 -3.77
N GLU A 247 -6.19 -16.56 -2.60
CA GLU A 247 -7.04 -16.40 -1.41
C GLU A 247 -7.11 -14.92 -0.99
N MET A 248 -5.95 -14.27 -0.82
CA MET A 248 -5.88 -12.85 -0.44
C MET A 248 -6.53 -11.93 -1.48
N THR A 249 -6.42 -12.27 -2.77
CA THR A 249 -7.10 -11.53 -3.85
C THR A 249 -8.62 -11.71 -3.77
N THR A 250 -9.07 -12.94 -3.53
CA THR A 250 -10.48 -13.28 -3.38
C THR A 250 -11.11 -12.54 -2.19
N ASP A 251 -10.47 -12.57 -1.03
CA ASP A 251 -10.96 -11.89 0.16
C ASP A 251 -10.94 -10.38 0.04
N THR A 252 -9.96 -9.82 -0.68
CA THR A 252 -9.98 -8.41 -1.07
C THR A 252 -11.25 -8.10 -1.86
N CYS A 253 -11.58 -8.91 -2.88
CA CYS A 253 -12.80 -8.71 -3.68
C CYS A 253 -14.07 -8.82 -2.83
N ARG A 254 -14.13 -9.78 -1.90
CA ARG A 254 -15.26 -9.94 -0.97
C ARG A 254 -15.44 -8.74 -0.04
N SER A 255 -14.37 -8.01 0.26
CA SER A 255 -14.40 -6.82 1.13
C SER A 255 -14.77 -5.51 0.43
N ILE A 256 -14.70 -5.46 -0.91
CA ILE A 256 -14.93 -4.23 -1.69
C ILE A 256 -16.33 -3.63 -1.43
N PRO A 257 -17.44 -4.41 -1.47
CA PRO A 257 -18.77 -3.83 -1.28
C PRO A 257 -18.91 -3.11 0.07
N PHE A 258 -18.42 -3.70 1.15
CA PHE A 258 -18.41 -3.06 2.46
C PHE A 258 -17.49 -1.83 2.49
N SER A 259 -16.27 -1.97 1.97
CA SER A 259 -15.25 -0.91 2.00
C SER A 259 -15.65 0.34 1.21
N LEU A 260 -16.49 0.18 0.19
CA LEU A 260 -17.02 1.28 -0.62
C LEU A 260 -18.43 1.73 -0.22
N GLY A 261 -18.99 1.18 0.87
CA GLY A 261 -20.30 1.56 1.39
C GLY A 261 -21.50 1.07 0.57
N ASP A 262 -21.32 0.02 -0.24
CA ASP A 262 -22.43 -0.61 -0.97
C ASP A 262 -23.32 -1.44 -0.04
N ILE A 263 -22.73 -1.97 1.04
CA ILE A 263 -23.40 -2.76 2.07
C ILE A 263 -23.01 -2.30 3.47
N ASP A 264 -23.87 -2.56 4.44
CA ASP A 264 -23.59 -2.37 5.86
C ASP A 264 -22.86 -3.58 6.48
N ALA A 265 -22.63 -3.53 7.80
CA ALA A 265 -21.94 -4.59 8.53
C ALA A 265 -22.70 -5.93 8.53
N LEU A 266 -24.02 -5.91 8.30
CA LEU A 266 -24.89 -7.09 8.21
C LEU A 266 -25.00 -7.64 6.78
N GLY A 267 -24.33 -7.00 5.81
CA GLY A 267 -24.41 -7.37 4.40
C GLY A 267 -25.67 -6.87 3.69
N GLN A 268 -26.42 -5.96 4.28
CA GLN A 268 -27.61 -5.36 3.67
C GLN A 268 -27.19 -4.22 2.75
N THR A 269 -27.85 -4.10 1.60
CA THR A 269 -27.55 -3.05 0.62
C THR A 269 -27.89 -1.67 1.19
N ILE A 270 -26.93 -0.75 1.09
CA ILE A 270 -27.15 0.64 1.50
C ILE A 270 -27.78 1.39 0.30
N PRO A 271 -28.97 1.97 0.46
CA PRO A 271 -29.61 2.71 -0.62
C PRO A 271 -28.76 3.91 -1.07
N ALA A 272 -28.73 4.16 -2.37
CA ALA A 272 -28.10 5.36 -2.89
C ALA A 272 -28.78 6.62 -2.30
N SER A 273 -27.98 7.60 -1.90
CA SER A 273 -28.51 8.86 -1.38
C SER A 273 -29.33 9.58 -2.45
N ALA A 274 -30.56 9.97 -2.12
CA ALA A 274 -31.41 10.79 -2.99
C ALA A 274 -30.77 12.14 -3.35
N GLU A 275 -29.89 12.65 -2.49
CA GLU A 275 -29.10 13.87 -2.71
C GLU A 275 -27.81 13.63 -3.52
N GLY A 276 -27.59 12.40 -4.01
CA GLY A 276 -26.38 12.03 -4.75
C GLY A 276 -25.11 12.02 -3.89
N ARG A 277 -25.23 11.99 -2.55
CA ARG A 277 -24.07 11.87 -1.67
C ARG A 277 -23.37 10.53 -1.90
N PRO A 278 -22.03 10.50 -1.95
CA PRO A 278 -21.31 9.24 -2.06
C PRO A 278 -21.63 8.30 -0.89
N PRO A 279 -21.67 6.98 -1.15
CA PRO A 279 -21.99 5.98 -0.13
C PRO A 279 -20.93 5.87 0.98
N VAL A 280 -19.71 6.34 0.71
CA VAL A 280 -18.58 6.30 1.64
C VAL A 280 -17.88 7.66 1.72
N ARG A 281 -17.30 7.98 2.89
CA ARG A 281 -16.45 9.17 3.05
C ARG A 281 -15.24 9.06 2.13
N ALA A 282 -14.87 10.17 1.49
CA ALA A 282 -13.72 10.24 0.58
C ALA A 282 -12.41 9.75 1.22
N LEU A 283 -12.23 9.96 2.53
CA LEU A 283 -11.07 9.47 3.27
C LEU A 283 -10.91 7.95 3.19
N TYR A 284 -11.99 7.18 3.34
CA TYR A 284 -11.90 5.71 3.28
C TYR A 284 -11.63 5.24 1.86
N GLY A 285 -12.23 5.87 0.86
CA GLY A 285 -11.87 5.60 -0.54
C GLY A 285 -10.41 5.95 -0.85
N TYR A 286 -9.88 7.02 -0.26
CA TYR A 286 -8.46 7.38 -0.37
C TYR A 286 -7.55 6.30 0.25
N LEU A 287 -7.88 5.81 1.45
CA LEU A 287 -7.11 4.75 2.11
C LEU A 287 -7.07 3.45 1.29
N MET A 288 -8.09 3.18 0.48
CA MET A 288 -8.19 1.98 -0.37
C MET A 288 -7.39 2.07 -1.69
N LEU A 289 -6.93 3.26 -2.10
CA LEU A 289 -6.27 3.48 -3.40
C LEU A 289 -5.10 2.52 -3.64
N TRP A 290 -4.11 2.61 -2.76
CA TRP A 290 -2.88 1.86 -2.87
C TRP A 290 -3.09 0.36 -2.68
N PRO A 291 -3.76 -0.14 -1.62
CA PRO A 291 -3.89 -1.56 -1.43
C PRO A 291 -4.71 -2.24 -2.54
N LEU A 292 -5.75 -1.59 -3.08
CA LEU A 292 -6.47 -2.11 -4.25
C LEU A 292 -5.58 -2.13 -5.50
N TRP A 293 -4.76 -1.09 -5.72
CA TRP A 293 -3.83 -1.08 -6.84
C TRP A 293 -2.74 -2.14 -6.72
N TYR A 294 -2.22 -2.40 -5.51
CA TYR A 294 -1.29 -3.50 -5.26
C TYR A 294 -1.91 -4.84 -5.62
N VAL A 295 -3.13 -5.11 -5.14
CA VAL A 295 -3.83 -6.37 -5.44
C VAL A 295 -4.12 -6.47 -6.94
N LEU A 296 -4.47 -5.36 -7.61
CA LEU A 296 -4.65 -5.32 -9.07
C LEU A 296 -3.35 -5.65 -9.83
N THR A 297 -2.20 -5.20 -9.32
CA THR A 297 -0.90 -5.30 -10.01
C THR A 297 -0.20 -6.63 -9.72
N PHE A 298 -0.23 -7.10 -8.48
CA PHE A 298 0.54 -8.25 -7.99
C PHE A 298 -0.34 -9.45 -7.62
N GLY A 299 -1.65 -9.27 -7.51
CA GLY A 299 -2.58 -10.34 -7.17
C GLY A 299 -2.71 -11.42 -8.25
N MET A 300 -3.58 -12.37 -7.99
CA MET A 300 -3.98 -13.41 -8.92
C MET A 300 -5.44 -13.74 -8.67
N GLY A 301 -6.28 -13.56 -9.68
CA GLY A 301 -7.70 -13.83 -9.56
C GLY A 301 -8.33 -14.03 -10.92
N THR A 302 -9.60 -14.41 -10.93
CA THR A 302 -10.41 -14.52 -12.15
C THR A 302 -10.53 -13.16 -12.84
N ALA A 303 -10.82 -13.15 -14.14
CA ALA A 303 -11.05 -11.91 -14.89
C ALA A 303 -12.12 -11.02 -14.23
N ALA A 304 -13.18 -11.62 -13.67
CA ALA A 304 -14.22 -10.92 -12.96
C ALA A 304 -13.72 -10.25 -11.66
N GLN A 305 -12.88 -10.93 -10.87
CA GLN A 305 -12.27 -10.37 -9.66
C GLN A 305 -11.34 -9.20 -10.00
N MET A 306 -10.48 -9.36 -11.01
CA MET A 306 -9.56 -8.29 -11.41
C MET A 306 -10.33 -7.07 -11.95
N GLU A 307 -11.43 -7.30 -12.69
CA GLU A 307 -12.30 -6.21 -13.14
C GLU A 307 -13.07 -5.57 -11.99
N GLN A 308 -13.50 -6.33 -10.98
CA GLN A 308 -14.12 -5.77 -9.78
C GLN A 308 -13.18 -4.81 -9.05
N ILE A 309 -11.89 -5.17 -8.88
CA ILE A 309 -10.88 -4.29 -8.26
C ILE A 309 -10.65 -3.04 -9.11
N ARG A 310 -10.54 -3.21 -10.44
CA ARG A 310 -10.39 -2.07 -11.38
C ARG A 310 -11.58 -1.13 -11.31
N SER A 311 -12.79 -1.66 -11.31
CA SER A 311 -14.03 -0.91 -11.19
C SER A 311 -14.12 -0.19 -9.83
N ALA A 312 -13.68 -0.83 -8.74
CA ALA A 312 -13.58 -0.20 -7.42
C ALA A 312 -12.68 1.04 -7.44
N LEU A 313 -11.48 0.95 -8.03
CA LEU A 313 -10.60 2.12 -8.23
C LEU A 313 -11.25 3.19 -9.12
N GLY A 314 -11.91 2.76 -10.21
CA GLY A 314 -12.66 3.64 -11.10
C GLY A 314 -13.79 4.41 -10.39
N ARG A 315 -14.51 3.74 -9.49
CA ARG A 315 -15.55 4.34 -8.64
C ARG A 315 -14.96 5.33 -7.64
N VAL A 316 -13.87 4.98 -6.96
CA VAL A 316 -13.16 5.92 -6.08
C VAL A 316 -12.79 7.20 -6.84
N GLY A 317 -12.28 7.07 -8.07
CA GLY A 317 -11.90 8.24 -8.86
C GLY A 317 -13.05 9.06 -9.42
N SER A 318 -14.10 8.40 -9.91
CA SER A 318 -15.24 9.06 -10.56
C SER A 318 -16.28 9.60 -9.57
N VAL A 319 -16.56 8.87 -8.50
CA VAL A 319 -17.57 9.22 -7.48
C VAL A 319 -16.97 10.11 -6.39
N LEU A 320 -15.77 9.78 -5.87
CA LEU A 320 -15.13 10.55 -4.79
C LEU A 320 -14.21 11.66 -5.33
N GLY A 321 -14.00 11.72 -6.65
CA GLY A 321 -13.23 12.78 -7.30
C GLY A 321 -11.71 12.66 -7.13
N ILE A 322 -11.21 11.48 -6.72
CA ILE A 322 -9.78 11.24 -6.48
C ILE A 322 -9.11 10.79 -7.78
N LYS A 323 -8.53 11.73 -8.54
CA LYS A 323 -8.05 11.44 -9.88
C LYS A 323 -6.92 10.40 -9.95
N LEU A 324 -6.07 10.30 -8.92
CA LEU A 324 -5.06 9.24 -8.86
C LEU A 324 -5.68 7.84 -9.02
N ALA A 325 -6.87 7.60 -8.46
CA ALA A 325 -7.55 6.31 -8.58
C ALA A 325 -7.85 5.92 -10.04
N LEU A 326 -8.19 6.90 -10.89
CA LEU A 326 -8.43 6.66 -12.32
C LEU A 326 -7.14 6.27 -13.05
N MET A 327 -6.03 6.94 -12.72
CA MET A 327 -4.71 6.58 -13.25
C MET A 327 -4.34 5.15 -12.85
N LEU A 328 -4.50 4.80 -11.57
CA LEU A 328 -4.20 3.47 -11.03
C LEU A 328 -5.08 2.37 -11.66
N ALA A 329 -6.38 2.65 -11.89
CA ALA A 329 -7.29 1.72 -12.57
C ALA A 329 -6.86 1.40 -14.01
N GLN A 330 -6.32 2.40 -14.73
CA GLN A 330 -5.87 2.25 -16.11
C GLN A 330 -4.50 1.55 -16.22
N GLN A 331 -3.60 1.79 -15.26
CA GLN A 331 -2.26 1.18 -15.27
C GLN A 331 -2.29 -0.34 -15.05
N GLY A 332 -3.31 -0.89 -14.39
CA GLY A 332 -3.53 -2.34 -14.27
C GLY A 332 -3.82 -3.06 -15.59
N THR A 333 -3.83 -2.35 -16.72
CA THR A 333 -3.94 -2.89 -18.09
C THR A 333 -2.59 -2.91 -18.82
N MET A 334 -1.56 -2.21 -18.31
CA MET A 334 -0.23 -2.13 -18.93
C MET A 334 0.77 -3.05 -18.22
N SER A 335 0.48 -4.36 -18.21
CA SER A 335 1.43 -5.40 -17.78
C SER A 335 2.71 -5.49 -18.66
N GLN A 336 2.84 -4.62 -19.67
CA GLN A 336 4.06 -4.48 -20.49
C GLN A 336 4.92 -3.25 -20.13
N HIS A 337 4.42 -2.29 -19.34
CA HIS A 337 5.17 -1.09 -18.94
C HIS A 337 5.49 -0.98 -17.44
N ALA A 338 4.95 -1.84 -16.57
CA ALA A 338 5.55 -2.08 -15.25
C ALA A 338 7.02 -2.56 -15.39
N THR A 339 7.34 -3.21 -16.51
CA THR A 339 8.71 -3.59 -16.91
C THR A 339 9.67 -2.42 -17.10
N ALA A 340 9.16 -1.21 -17.35
CA ALA A 340 10.00 -0.03 -17.58
C ALA A 340 10.28 0.76 -16.29
N LEU A 341 9.48 0.55 -15.24
CA LEU A 341 9.59 1.26 -13.95
C LEU A 341 10.05 0.37 -12.79
N THR A 342 10.05 -0.96 -12.99
CA THR A 342 10.78 -1.92 -12.16
C THR A 342 11.74 -2.67 -13.08
N PRO A 343 13.02 -2.28 -13.16
CA PRO A 343 13.99 -3.12 -13.83
C PRO A 343 14.06 -4.41 -13.02
N ASN A 344 13.50 -5.50 -13.54
CA ASN A 344 13.89 -6.83 -13.11
C ASN A 344 15.25 -7.09 -13.80
N PRO A 345 16.38 -7.07 -13.08
CA PRO A 345 17.69 -7.31 -13.69
C PRO A 345 17.86 -8.75 -14.20
N TYR A 346 16.90 -9.64 -13.92
CA TYR A 346 16.97 -11.08 -14.21
C TYR A 346 15.99 -11.55 -15.29
N ARG A 347 15.55 -10.66 -16.19
CA ARG A 347 14.63 -11.09 -17.27
C ARG A 347 15.37 -11.97 -18.29
N PHE A 348 15.09 -13.27 -18.21
CA PHE A 348 15.48 -14.26 -19.22
C PHE A 348 14.79 -13.92 -20.56
N VAL A 349 15.56 -13.79 -21.64
CA VAL A 349 15.05 -13.73 -23.01
C VAL A 349 14.87 -15.19 -23.46
N PRO A 350 13.67 -15.63 -23.87
CA PRO A 350 13.53 -16.98 -24.41
C PRO A 350 14.34 -17.07 -25.70
N SER A 351 15.30 -17.99 -25.75
CA SER A 351 15.94 -18.38 -27.00
C SER A 351 14.89 -18.99 -27.91
N THR A 352 14.57 -18.31 -29.01
CA THR A 352 13.77 -18.86 -30.11
C THR A 352 14.50 -20.08 -30.66
N SER A 353 13.83 -21.23 -30.66
CA SER A 353 14.17 -22.40 -31.48
C SER A 353 12.92 -22.80 -32.25
#